data_AF-A0AAV8X4T5-F1
#
_entry.id   AF-A0AAV8X4T5-F1
#
_cell.length_a   1.000
_cell.length_b   1.000
_cell.length_c   1.000
_cell.angle_alpha   90.00
_cell.angle_beta   90.00
_cell.angle_gamma   90.00
#
_symmetry.space_group_name_H-M   'P 1'
#
loop_
_entity.id
_entity.type
_entity.pdbx_description
1 polymer ?
#
loop_
_entity_poly.entity_id
_entity_poly.type
_entity_poly.pdbx_seq_one_letter_code
_entity_poly.pdbx_strand_id
1 'polypeptide(L)'
;MPSRRVKEPKRVAFEVPSEYAQSYSFLKKYKYVPRTRVVKDVHPTNSVKNEEATEPKIKRELPPLYDMEFVIIGNPPKGKNEIKKQVTSLGGKVVTKLSNTVMAVISTEEEVEKFGARMKEAESNQIHVVPEDFLDKAKDNIGKIPDLIIKESICNWGTDPTTRLPPEPSTSKSSKSKSRSMYTSSMPSKIKLKIKGGGAVDPDSGLEDIAHIYQDGSDKYTVVLGRTDIQTKKNSYYKLQLLAGDNMNKYWVFRSWGRIGTTIGDHKVETMDSLNRAKAHFATIYEEKTGNNWSNHNNFVKVPGRMYPVDVDHGDETDQKFDIVESESKLFATYNNPDEALLLDASNRFYTFIPHSFGIEDPPILRDEEVIKVGKRLKFMNHYGRAKLRLWEYFQNLFWNIP
;
A
#
# COMPACT_ATOMS: atom_id res chain seq x y z
N MET A 1 24.51 18.75 42.06
CA MET A 1 23.96 19.46 40.88
C MET A 1 25.04 19.52 39.80
N PRO A 2 25.06 18.64 38.79
CA PRO A 2 26.04 18.74 37.71
C PRO A 2 25.61 19.82 36.73
N SER A 3 26.48 20.80 36.46
CA SER A 3 26.20 21.92 35.55
C SER A 3 26.05 21.42 34.10
N ARG A 4 24.89 21.70 33.49
CA ARG A 4 24.66 21.52 32.04
C ARG A 4 25.62 22.43 31.27
N ARG A 5 26.64 21.87 30.61
CA ARG A 5 27.52 22.63 29.71
C ARG A 5 26.75 22.95 28.44
N VAL A 6 26.33 24.21 28.31
CA VAL A 6 25.82 24.79 27.06
C VAL A 6 27.02 25.26 26.25
N LYS A 7 27.19 24.78 25.03
CA LYS A 7 28.17 25.36 24.09
C LYS A 7 27.45 26.34 23.17
N GLU A 8 27.91 27.59 23.19
CA GLU A 8 27.55 28.60 22.21
C GLU A 8 28.58 28.60 21.08
N PRO A 9 28.28 28.01 19.91
CA PRO A 9 29.23 28.00 18.81
C PRO A 9 29.39 29.43 18.25
N LYS A 10 30.63 29.88 18.08
CA LYS A 10 30.94 31.16 17.43
C LYS A 10 30.42 31.15 15.99
N ARG A 11 29.58 32.12 15.63
CA ARG A 11 29.09 32.32 14.26
C ARG A 11 29.65 33.62 13.68
N VAL A 12 29.91 33.60 12.37
CA VAL A 12 30.30 34.78 11.59
C VAL A 12 29.05 35.40 10.96
N ALA A 13 29.05 36.73 10.80
CA ALA A 13 27.98 37.42 10.10
C ALA A 13 27.88 36.91 8.65
N PHE A 14 26.65 36.66 8.19
CA PHE A 14 26.43 36.30 6.80
C PHE A 14 26.38 37.58 5.95
N GLU A 15 27.31 37.71 5.03
CA GLU A 15 27.34 38.76 4.02
C GLU A 15 26.74 38.22 2.71
N VAL A 16 25.80 38.98 2.14
CA VAL A 16 25.18 38.59 0.87
C VAL A 16 26.19 38.83 -0.25
N PRO A 17 26.55 37.82 -1.06
CA PRO A 17 27.44 38.02 -2.20
C PRO A 17 26.85 39.02 -3.21
N SER A 18 27.71 39.84 -3.80
CA SER A 18 27.33 40.95 -4.68
C SER A 18 26.52 40.52 -5.91
N GLU A 19 26.81 39.34 -6.46
CA GLU A 19 26.06 38.75 -7.58
C GLU A 19 24.57 38.57 -7.25
N TYR A 20 24.28 38.00 -6.07
CA TYR A 20 22.90 37.78 -5.63
C TYR A 20 22.19 39.07 -5.23
N ALA A 21 22.91 40.06 -4.68
CA ALA A 21 22.35 41.37 -4.37
C ALA A 21 21.95 42.17 -5.64
N GLN A 22 22.57 41.90 -6.78
CA GLN A 22 22.21 42.49 -8.07
C GLN A 22 21.00 41.80 -8.70
N SER A 23 20.94 40.46 -8.66
CA SER A 23 19.83 39.68 -9.22
C SER A 23 18.53 39.82 -8.44
N TYR A 24 18.60 40.05 -7.11
CA TYR A 24 17.42 40.07 -6.25
C TYR A 24 17.34 41.35 -5.42
N SER A 25 16.41 42.24 -5.78
CA SER A 25 16.22 43.55 -5.15
C SER A 25 15.93 43.49 -3.64
N PHE A 26 15.28 42.43 -3.15
CA PHE A 26 14.98 42.25 -1.73
C PHE A 26 16.25 41.91 -0.91
N LEU A 27 17.27 41.30 -1.53
CA LEU A 27 18.52 40.98 -0.85
C LEU A 27 19.38 42.23 -0.57
N LYS A 28 19.17 43.34 -1.31
CA LYS A 28 19.80 44.63 -1.01
C LYS A 28 19.40 45.20 0.35
N LYS A 29 18.23 44.79 0.87
CA LYS A 29 17.71 45.21 2.19
C LYS A 29 18.02 44.20 3.30
N TYR A 30 18.70 43.09 2.98
CA TYR A 30 19.00 42.06 3.96
C TYR A 30 20.04 42.56 4.96
N LYS A 31 19.67 42.52 6.25
CA LYS A 31 20.58 42.79 7.37
C LYS A 31 20.70 41.52 8.20
N TYR A 32 21.92 41.03 8.38
CA TYR A 32 22.17 39.88 9.25
C TYR A 32 21.73 40.19 10.68
N VAL A 33 20.90 39.31 11.24
CA VAL A 33 20.49 39.37 12.66
C VAL A 33 21.17 38.21 13.39
N PRO A 34 22.07 38.47 14.34
CA PRO A 34 22.72 37.42 15.10
C PRO A 34 21.68 36.63 15.91
N ARG A 35 21.68 35.30 15.77
CA ARG A 35 20.81 34.40 16.55
C ARG A 35 21.66 33.38 17.29
N THR A 36 21.45 33.29 18.59
CA THR A 36 22.09 32.32 19.48
C THR A 36 21.31 31.01 19.45
N ARG A 37 21.93 29.94 18.94
CA ARG A 37 21.36 28.58 19.01
C ARG A 37 22.08 27.81 20.11
N VAL A 38 21.37 27.55 21.21
CA VAL A 38 21.84 26.67 22.29
C VAL A 38 21.74 25.22 21.82
N VAL A 39 22.88 24.55 21.68
CA VAL A 39 22.93 23.12 21.38
C VAL A 39 23.08 22.37 22.70
N LYS A 40 22.11 21.51 23.04
CA LYS A 40 22.26 20.56 24.15
C LYS A 40 23.11 19.40 23.65
N ASP A 41 24.28 19.18 24.27
CA ASP A 41 25.08 17.98 24.05
C ASP A 41 24.28 16.78 24.55
N VAL A 42 23.80 15.94 23.63
CA VAL A 42 23.26 14.61 23.93
C VAL A 42 24.33 13.62 23.50
N HIS A 43 25.12 13.13 24.45
CA HIS A 43 25.97 11.98 24.19
C HIS A 43 25.09 10.73 24.12
N PRO A 44 25.31 9.82 23.16
CA PRO A 44 24.62 8.53 23.13
C PRO A 44 25.14 7.68 24.30
N THR A 45 24.32 7.49 25.33
CA THR A 45 24.57 6.52 26.39
C THR A 45 24.13 5.14 25.94
N ASN A 46 25.10 4.29 25.57
CA ASN A 46 24.91 2.85 25.60
C ASN A 46 24.88 2.40 27.07
N SER A 47 23.69 2.27 27.64
CA SER A 47 23.49 1.61 28.92
C SER A 47 22.12 0.95 28.96
N VAL A 48 22.16 -0.39 28.95
CA VAL A 48 21.03 -1.27 29.26
C VAL A 48 20.65 -1.07 30.73
N LYS A 49 19.45 -0.54 31.02
CA LYS A 49 18.62 -0.92 32.17
C LYS A 49 17.22 -0.31 32.12
N ASN A 50 16.29 -1.14 32.58
CA ASN A 50 14.88 -0.88 32.89
C ASN A 50 14.65 0.45 33.61
N GLU A 51 13.67 1.24 33.16
CA GLU A 51 12.48 1.59 33.94
C GLU A 51 11.53 2.51 33.15
N GLU A 52 10.24 2.14 33.23
CA GLU A 52 9.02 2.93 33.15
C GLU A 52 8.95 4.13 32.19
N ALA A 53 8.45 3.84 30.99
CA ALA A 53 7.78 4.82 30.16
C ALA A 53 6.44 5.21 30.80
N THR A 54 6.40 6.39 31.43
CA THR A 54 5.15 7.13 31.69
C THR A 54 4.61 7.69 30.36
N GLU A 55 4.06 6.80 29.55
CA GLU A 55 3.05 7.15 28.55
C GLU A 55 1.73 6.52 29.03
N PRO A 56 0.56 7.12 28.77
CA PRO A 56 -0.70 6.44 29.06
C PRO A 56 -0.86 5.29 28.06
N LYS A 57 -0.23 4.14 28.37
CA LYS A 57 -0.51 2.86 27.74
C LYS A 57 -1.88 2.42 28.22
N ILE A 58 -2.93 2.89 27.56
CA ILE A 58 -4.20 2.19 27.56
C ILE A 58 -3.90 0.84 26.87
N LYS A 59 -3.60 -0.20 27.65
CA LYS A 59 -3.70 -1.58 27.19
C LYS A 59 -5.19 -1.77 26.84
N ARG A 60 -5.53 -1.64 25.57
CA ARG A 60 -6.87 -1.99 25.11
C ARG A 60 -6.98 -3.51 25.27
N GLU A 61 -7.74 -3.95 26.26
CA GLU A 61 -8.05 -5.36 26.44
C GLU A 61 -8.71 -5.86 25.15
N LEU A 62 -8.17 -6.94 24.59
CA LEU A 62 -8.72 -7.52 23.38
C LEU A 62 -10.11 -8.07 23.69
N PRO A 63 -11.10 -7.83 22.82
CA PRO A 63 -12.44 -8.32 23.04
C PRO A 63 -12.45 -9.87 23.00
N PRO A 64 -13.41 -10.53 23.67
CA PRO A 64 -13.34 -11.97 23.97
C PRO A 64 -13.22 -12.90 22.75
N LEU A 65 -13.83 -12.51 21.62
CA LEU A 65 -13.84 -13.25 20.36
C LEU A 65 -13.00 -12.57 19.27
N TYR A 66 -11.98 -11.78 19.65
CA TYR A 66 -11.19 -10.97 18.73
C TYR A 66 -10.74 -11.74 17.48
N ASP A 67 -11.20 -11.27 16.32
CA ASP A 67 -10.88 -11.78 14.98
C ASP A 67 -11.24 -13.27 14.73
N MET A 68 -12.06 -13.86 15.59
CA MET A 68 -12.55 -15.24 15.44
C MET A 68 -13.75 -15.30 14.49
N GLU A 69 -13.79 -16.30 13.60
CA GLU A 69 -14.86 -16.48 12.62
C GLU A 69 -15.89 -17.53 13.06
N PHE A 70 -17.18 -17.20 12.92
CA PHE A 70 -18.31 -18.06 13.25
C PHE A 70 -19.30 -18.15 12.09
N VAL A 71 -19.98 -19.28 11.95
CA VAL A 71 -21.06 -19.48 10.96
C VAL A 71 -22.35 -19.78 11.71
N ILE A 72 -23.47 -19.19 11.28
CA ILE A 72 -24.80 -19.48 11.86
C ILE A 72 -25.56 -20.39 10.90
N ILE A 73 -25.99 -21.56 11.37
CA ILE A 73 -26.81 -22.52 10.60
C ILE A 73 -28.15 -22.70 11.32
N GLY A 74 -29.23 -22.90 10.56
CA GLY A 74 -30.59 -23.04 11.11
C GLY A 74 -31.22 -21.69 11.47
N ASN A 75 -32.30 -21.71 12.26
CA ASN A 75 -32.98 -20.52 12.78
C ASN A 75 -32.97 -20.57 14.31
N PRO A 76 -31.87 -20.14 14.94
CA PRO A 76 -31.73 -20.19 16.40
C PRO A 76 -32.72 -19.24 17.10
N PRO A 77 -33.17 -19.54 18.33
CA PRO A 77 -34.22 -18.80 19.04
C PRO A 77 -33.95 -17.31 19.24
N LYS A 78 -32.71 -16.90 19.56
CA LYS A 78 -32.34 -15.47 19.68
C LYS A 78 -32.36 -14.73 18.34
N GLY A 79 -32.43 -15.47 17.22
CA GLY A 79 -32.47 -14.94 15.87
C GLY A 79 -31.09 -14.58 15.31
N LYS A 80 -30.90 -14.80 14.00
CA LYS A 80 -29.61 -14.62 13.30
C LYS A 80 -29.00 -13.22 13.45
N ASN A 81 -29.84 -12.19 13.41
CA ASN A 81 -29.38 -10.81 13.49
C ASN A 81 -28.83 -10.46 14.88
N GLU A 82 -29.43 -11.02 15.93
CA GLU A 82 -29.01 -10.75 17.30
C GLU A 82 -27.70 -11.46 17.63
N ILE A 83 -27.58 -12.72 17.25
CA ILE A 83 -26.34 -13.50 17.35
C ILE A 83 -25.21 -12.79 16.57
N LYS A 84 -25.50 -12.28 15.37
CA LYS A 84 -24.53 -11.53 14.57
C LYS A 84 -24.05 -10.26 15.29
N LYS A 85 -24.95 -9.51 15.94
CA LYS A 85 -24.58 -8.34 16.74
C LYS A 85 -23.75 -8.75 17.95
N GLN A 86 -24.10 -9.82 18.65
CA GLN A 86 -23.37 -10.31 19.82
C GLN A 86 -21.95 -10.76 19.45
N VAL A 87 -21.78 -11.58 18.41
CA VAL A 87 -20.46 -11.97 17.89
C VAL A 87 -19.63 -10.75 17.53
N THR A 88 -20.23 -9.78 16.82
CA THR A 88 -19.54 -8.52 16.43
C THR A 88 -19.15 -7.68 17.64
N SER A 89 -20.03 -7.58 18.66
CA SER A 89 -19.77 -6.85 19.90
C SER A 89 -18.65 -7.46 20.73
N LEU A 90 -18.45 -8.78 20.63
CA LEU A 90 -17.35 -9.50 21.26
C LEU A 90 -16.08 -9.54 20.40
N GLY A 91 -16.05 -8.84 19.26
CA GLY A 91 -14.88 -8.72 18.39
C GLY A 91 -14.70 -9.84 17.37
N GLY A 92 -15.67 -10.75 17.27
CA GLY A 92 -15.70 -11.83 16.27
C GLY A 92 -16.38 -11.44 14.97
N LYS A 93 -16.35 -12.34 13.99
CA LYS A 93 -16.91 -12.16 12.64
C LYS A 93 -17.87 -13.28 12.30
N VAL A 94 -19.03 -12.94 11.73
CA VAL A 94 -19.95 -13.92 11.17
C VAL A 94 -19.73 -14.05 9.68
N VAL A 95 -19.34 -15.25 9.22
CA VAL A 95 -19.11 -15.59 7.82
C VAL A 95 -20.20 -16.52 7.30
N THR A 96 -20.37 -16.54 5.97
CA THR A 96 -21.39 -17.37 5.31
C THR A 96 -20.84 -18.64 4.67
N LYS A 97 -19.51 -18.76 4.56
CA LYS A 97 -18.83 -19.93 3.99
C LYS A 97 -18.18 -20.72 5.13
N LEU A 98 -18.25 -22.05 5.07
CA LEU A 98 -17.53 -22.92 5.99
C LEU A 98 -16.11 -23.08 5.45
N SER A 99 -15.14 -22.47 6.12
CA SER A 99 -13.71 -22.57 5.81
C SER A 99 -12.95 -23.10 7.01
N ASN A 100 -11.70 -23.53 6.78
CA ASN A 100 -10.82 -24.05 7.83
C ASN A 100 -10.47 -22.99 8.91
N THR A 101 -10.79 -21.71 8.67
CA THR A 101 -10.61 -20.58 9.59
C THR A 101 -11.78 -20.38 10.56
N VAL A 102 -12.91 -21.06 10.34
CA VAL A 102 -14.09 -20.94 11.19
C VAL A 102 -13.85 -21.67 12.51
N MET A 103 -13.99 -20.95 13.63
CA MET A 103 -13.80 -21.46 14.99
C MET A 103 -14.90 -22.42 15.40
N ALA A 104 -16.16 -22.04 15.17
CA ALA A 104 -17.32 -22.87 15.47
C ALA A 104 -18.53 -22.48 14.63
N VAL A 105 -19.45 -23.42 14.49
CA VAL A 105 -20.79 -23.19 13.96
C VAL A 105 -21.75 -22.95 15.11
N ILE A 106 -22.51 -21.86 15.08
CA ILE A 106 -23.59 -21.60 16.05
C ILE A 106 -24.88 -22.16 15.47
N SER A 107 -25.47 -23.15 16.15
CA SER A 107 -26.71 -23.79 15.71
C SER A 107 -27.48 -24.42 16.88
N THR A 108 -28.60 -25.09 16.58
CA THR A 108 -29.45 -25.77 17.57
C THR A 108 -29.31 -27.27 17.44
N GLU A 109 -29.59 -28.02 18.51
CA GLU A 109 -29.58 -29.49 18.52
C GLU A 109 -30.48 -30.06 17.41
N GLU A 110 -31.68 -29.49 17.23
CA GLU A 110 -32.59 -29.88 16.15
C GLU A 110 -31.97 -29.81 14.75
N GLU A 111 -31.08 -28.85 14.50
CA GLU A 111 -30.46 -28.67 13.18
C GLU A 111 -29.30 -29.65 12.98
N VAL A 112 -28.62 -30.02 14.07
CA VAL A 112 -27.62 -31.09 14.09
C VAL A 112 -28.28 -32.44 13.81
N GLU A 113 -29.43 -32.72 14.41
CA GLU A 113 -30.20 -33.95 14.18
C GLU A 113 -30.76 -34.04 12.75
N LYS A 114 -31.25 -32.93 12.19
CA LYS A 114 -31.72 -32.87 10.79
C LYS A 114 -30.61 -33.13 9.77
N PHE A 115 -29.36 -32.89 10.16
CA PHE A 115 -28.16 -33.24 9.40
C PHE A 115 -28.20 -32.79 7.92
N GLY A 116 -28.59 -31.52 7.72
CA GLY A 116 -28.70 -30.91 6.40
C GLY A 116 -27.37 -30.78 5.65
N ALA A 117 -27.42 -30.38 4.38
CA ALA A 117 -26.22 -30.26 3.53
C ALA A 117 -25.11 -29.39 4.13
N ARG A 118 -25.47 -28.32 4.85
CA ARG A 118 -24.51 -27.44 5.52
C ARG A 118 -23.91 -28.05 6.79
N MET A 119 -24.62 -28.95 7.47
CA MET A 119 -24.06 -29.70 8.60
C MET A 119 -23.07 -30.76 8.14
N LYS A 120 -23.35 -31.44 7.02
CA LYS A 120 -22.38 -32.34 6.36
C LYS A 120 -21.10 -31.62 5.96
N GLU A 121 -21.22 -30.38 5.47
CA GLU A 121 -20.07 -29.54 5.16
C GLU A 121 -19.27 -29.16 6.42
N ALA A 122 -19.94 -28.88 7.55
CA ALA A 122 -19.29 -28.60 8.82
C ALA A 122 -18.54 -29.83 9.37
N GLU A 123 -19.15 -31.02 9.26
CA GLU A 123 -18.52 -32.30 9.61
C GLU A 123 -17.31 -32.61 8.73
N SER A 124 -17.43 -32.45 7.41
CA SER A 124 -16.31 -32.68 6.48
C SER A 124 -15.13 -31.75 6.75
N ASN A 125 -15.38 -30.53 7.26
CA ASN A 125 -14.35 -29.59 7.67
C ASN A 125 -13.95 -29.73 9.15
N GLN A 126 -14.50 -30.73 9.87
CA GLN A 126 -14.25 -31.03 11.28
C GLN A 126 -14.43 -29.82 12.19
N ILE A 127 -15.52 -29.07 12.00
CA ILE A 127 -15.84 -27.84 12.74
C ILE A 127 -16.86 -28.16 13.82
N HIS A 128 -16.56 -27.79 15.07
CA HIS A 128 -17.48 -27.96 16.19
C HIS A 128 -18.75 -27.10 16.01
N VAL A 129 -19.87 -27.63 16.51
CA VAL A 129 -21.16 -26.93 16.56
C VAL A 129 -21.47 -26.60 18.02
N VAL A 130 -21.79 -25.36 18.32
CA VAL A 130 -22.10 -24.87 19.67
C VAL A 130 -23.49 -24.20 19.70
N PRO A 131 -24.20 -24.24 20.84
CA PRO A 131 -25.48 -23.56 21.00
C PRO A 131 -25.30 -22.03 21.12
N GLU A 132 -26.36 -21.26 20.95
CA GLU A 132 -26.31 -19.79 21.02
C GLU A 132 -25.90 -19.24 22.41
N ASP A 133 -26.14 -20.00 23.49
CA ASP A 133 -25.77 -19.64 24.86
C ASP A 133 -24.25 -19.63 25.09
N PHE A 134 -23.49 -20.22 24.18
CA PHE A 134 -22.03 -20.12 24.14
C PHE A 134 -21.56 -18.65 24.15
N LEU A 135 -22.26 -17.75 23.46
CA LEU A 135 -21.84 -16.34 23.36
C LEU A 135 -21.95 -15.59 24.68
N ASP A 136 -22.86 -16.01 25.55
CA ASP A 136 -22.99 -15.43 26.89
C ASP A 136 -21.85 -15.91 27.79
N LYS A 137 -21.47 -17.20 27.69
CA LYS A 137 -20.32 -17.77 28.40
C LYS A 137 -18.98 -17.25 27.87
N ALA A 138 -18.89 -16.91 26.58
CA ALA A 138 -17.68 -16.40 25.95
C ALA A 138 -17.24 -15.04 26.51
N LYS A 139 -18.18 -14.22 27.03
CA LYS A 139 -17.88 -12.93 27.68
C LYS A 139 -16.97 -13.09 28.89
N ASP A 140 -17.20 -14.14 29.68
CA ASP A 140 -16.52 -14.38 30.95
C ASP A 140 -15.26 -15.25 30.82
N ASN A 141 -15.01 -15.81 29.62
CA ASN A 141 -13.95 -16.80 29.37
C ASN A 141 -12.90 -16.30 28.34
N ILE A 142 -12.42 -15.07 28.52
CA ILE A 142 -11.38 -14.46 27.66
C ILE A 142 -10.12 -15.33 27.63
N GLY A 143 -9.64 -15.66 26.43
CA GLY A 143 -8.44 -16.49 26.23
C GLY A 143 -8.64 -18.00 26.38
N LYS A 144 -9.83 -18.47 26.76
CA LYS A 144 -10.18 -19.91 26.89
C LYS A 144 -11.31 -20.33 25.94
N ILE A 145 -11.47 -19.59 24.85
CA ILE A 145 -12.55 -19.83 23.88
C ILE A 145 -12.46 -21.22 23.21
N PRO A 146 -11.28 -21.74 22.81
CA PRO A 146 -11.16 -23.10 22.28
C PRO A 146 -11.67 -24.18 23.25
N ASP A 147 -11.30 -24.08 24.53
CA ASP A 147 -11.73 -25.03 25.57
C ASP A 147 -13.25 -24.96 25.78
N LEU A 148 -13.81 -23.74 25.72
CA LEU A 148 -15.24 -23.53 25.84
C LEU A 148 -16.01 -24.12 24.64
N ILE A 149 -15.46 -24.04 23.42
CA ILE A 149 -16.04 -24.65 22.22
C ILE A 149 -16.09 -26.18 22.35
N ILE A 150 -15.01 -26.79 22.82
CA ILE A 150 -14.97 -28.26 23.04
C ILE A 150 -16.00 -28.66 24.11
N LYS A 151 -16.08 -27.88 25.20
CA LYS A 151 -16.98 -28.17 26.33
C LYS A 151 -18.47 -28.04 25.98
N GLU A 152 -18.83 -27.07 25.16
CA GLU A 152 -20.23 -26.75 24.80
C GLU A 152 -20.61 -27.30 23.42
N SER A 153 -19.79 -28.17 22.83
CA SER A 153 -20.06 -28.78 21.54
C SER A 153 -21.30 -29.68 21.61
N ILE A 154 -22.26 -29.44 20.71
CA ILE A 154 -23.47 -30.26 20.52
C ILE A 154 -23.32 -31.29 19.39
N CYS A 155 -22.11 -31.46 18.85
CA CYS A 155 -21.79 -32.46 17.83
C CYS A 155 -20.70 -33.44 18.31
N ASN A 156 -20.66 -34.63 17.67
CA ASN A 156 -19.71 -35.71 17.97
C ASN A 156 -18.47 -35.73 17.04
N TRP A 157 -18.30 -34.71 16.20
CA TRP A 157 -17.13 -34.49 15.36
C TRP A 157 -16.41 -33.18 15.75
N GLY A 158 -15.19 -33.00 15.25
CA GLY A 158 -14.43 -31.77 15.44
C GLY A 158 -12.93 -31.99 15.61
N THR A 159 -12.14 -31.01 15.18
CA THR A 159 -10.70 -30.93 15.46
C THR A 159 -10.38 -29.79 16.44
N ASP A 160 -9.22 -29.85 17.08
CA ASP A 160 -8.76 -28.87 18.06
C ASP A 160 -8.94 -27.41 17.55
N PRO A 161 -9.85 -26.61 18.16
CA PRO A 161 -10.10 -25.24 17.74
C PRO A 161 -8.89 -24.31 17.94
N THR A 162 -7.90 -24.68 18.76
CA THR A 162 -6.68 -23.87 18.93
C THR A 162 -5.91 -23.68 17.63
N THR A 163 -5.99 -24.65 16.71
CA THR A 163 -5.36 -24.59 15.38
C THR A 163 -5.98 -23.53 14.46
N ARG A 164 -7.15 -23.00 14.84
CA ARG A 164 -7.95 -22.04 14.07
C ARG A 164 -7.93 -20.64 14.68
N LEU A 165 -7.19 -20.45 15.78
CA LEU A 165 -7.06 -19.15 16.42
C LEU A 165 -6.41 -18.13 15.47
N PRO A 166 -6.88 -16.88 15.46
CA PRO A 166 -6.21 -15.82 14.75
C PRO A 166 -4.82 -15.59 15.39
N PRO A 167 -3.82 -15.18 14.60
CA PRO A 167 -2.49 -14.90 15.13
C PRO A 167 -2.55 -13.80 16.20
N GLU A 168 -1.97 -14.07 17.38
CA GLU A 168 -1.84 -13.10 18.46
C GLU A 168 -1.30 -11.75 17.95
N PRO A 169 -1.83 -10.59 18.40
CA PRO A 169 -1.30 -9.29 18.05
C PRO A 169 0.06 -9.10 18.73
N SER A 170 1.12 -9.61 18.09
CA SER A 170 2.49 -9.26 18.44
C SER A 170 2.63 -7.74 18.31
N THR A 171 3.13 -7.08 19.35
CA THR A 171 3.55 -5.67 19.39
C THR A 171 4.71 -5.33 18.44
N SER A 172 4.85 -6.07 17.34
CA SER A 172 5.88 -5.91 16.32
C SER A 172 5.50 -6.54 14.98
N LYS A 173 4.22 -6.55 14.60
CA LYS A 173 3.82 -6.79 13.21
C LYS A 173 2.80 -5.76 12.78
N SER A 174 3.22 -4.95 11.81
CA SER A 174 2.41 -4.09 10.97
C SER A 174 1.07 -4.77 10.66
N SER A 175 0.00 -4.02 10.84
CA SER A 175 -1.31 -4.26 10.25
C SER A 175 -1.17 -4.98 8.90
N LYS A 176 -1.77 -6.18 8.79
CA LYS A 176 -2.00 -6.83 7.50
C LYS A 176 -2.93 -5.90 6.74
N SER A 177 -2.32 -5.06 5.91
CA SER A 177 -2.97 -4.12 5.02
C SER A 177 -4.06 -4.84 4.24
N LYS A 178 -5.26 -4.25 4.21
CA LYS A 178 -6.29 -4.65 3.24
C LYS A 178 -5.94 -4.23 1.81
N SER A 179 -4.78 -3.59 1.58
CA SER A 179 -4.29 -3.26 0.25
C SER A 179 -3.43 -4.39 -0.29
N ARG A 180 -4.04 -5.22 -1.15
CA ARG A 180 -3.28 -6.05 -2.09
C ARG A 180 -2.70 -5.11 -3.14
N SER A 181 -1.39 -5.20 -3.37
CA SER A 181 -0.70 -4.44 -4.42
C SER A 181 -1.48 -4.50 -5.74
N MET A 182 -1.61 -3.33 -6.39
CA MET A 182 -2.29 -3.09 -7.69
C MET A 182 -1.82 -4.05 -8.80
N TYR A 183 -0.72 -4.75 -8.56
CA TYR A 183 -0.03 -5.59 -9.51
C TYR A 183 -0.13 -7.09 -9.18
N THR A 184 -0.81 -7.51 -8.11
CA THR A 184 -1.00 -8.94 -7.82
C THR A 184 -2.01 -9.57 -8.78
N SER A 185 -1.74 -10.80 -9.24
CA SER A 185 -2.61 -11.56 -10.18
C SER A 185 -3.97 -11.95 -9.62
N SER A 186 -4.25 -11.64 -8.35
CA SER A 186 -5.50 -11.93 -7.64
C SER A 186 -6.19 -10.62 -7.21
N MET A 187 -6.60 -9.83 -8.19
CA MET A 187 -7.49 -8.69 -7.97
C MET A 187 -8.93 -9.16 -7.79
N PRO A 188 -9.64 -8.82 -6.70
CA PRO A 188 -11.08 -8.87 -6.70
C PRO A 188 -11.59 -7.82 -7.69
N SER A 189 -12.51 -8.21 -8.57
CA SER A 189 -13.06 -7.42 -9.69
C SER A 189 -13.83 -6.14 -9.30
N LYS A 190 -13.85 -5.77 -8.02
CA LYS A 190 -14.50 -4.55 -7.51
C LYS A 190 -13.91 -4.11 -6.17
N ILE A 191 -12.90 -3.24 -6.20
CA ILE A 191 -12.52 -2.41 -5.05
C ILE A 191 -13.20 -1.07 -5.25
N LYS A 192 -14.14 -0.69 -4.36
CA LYS A 192 -14.77 0.63 -4.38
C LYS A 192 -13.81 1.65 -3.78
N LEU A 193 -12.96 2.26 -4.60
CA LEU A 193 -12.19 3.44 -4.22
C LEU A 193 -13.13 4.65 -4.19
N LYS A 194 -13.10 5.39 -3.07
CA LYS A 194 -13.90 6.61 -2.89
C LYS A 194 -13.09 7.77 -3.47
N ILE A 195 -13.42 8.20 -4.69
CA ILE A 195 -12.73 9.32 -5.35
C ILE A 195 -13.21 10.63 -4.71
N LYS A 196 -12.28 11.41 -4.17
CA LYS A 196 -12.50 12.76 -3.65
C LYS A 196 -11.31 13.62 -4.08
N GLY A 197 -11.55 14.73 -4.77
CA GLY A 197 -10.53 15.75 -5.08
C GLY A 197 -9.30 15.22 -5.82
N GLY A 198 -9.42 14.91 -7.11
CA GLY A 198 -8.26 14.68 -7.99
C GLY A 198 -7.70 13.25 -8.02
N GLY A 199 -8.20 12.31 -7.22
CA GLY A 199 -7.88 10.89 -7.35
C GLY A 199 -8.29 10.06 -6.13
N ALA A 200 -7.79 8.82 -6.04
CA ALA A 200 -8.09 7.89 -4.94
C ALA A 200 -6.93 7.80 -3.92
N VAL A 201 -7.23 8.06 -2.66
CA VAL A 201 -6.29 7.89 -1.54
C VAL A 201 -5.98 6.39 -1.36
N ASP A 202 -4.72 6.04 -1.17
CA ASP A 202 -4.33 4.65 -0.94
C ASP A 202 -4.87 4.15 0.42
N PRO A 203 -5.58 3.00 0.47
CA PRO A 203 -6.07 2.42 1.71
C PRO A 203 -4.99 2.10 2.75
N ASP A 204 -3.74 1.87 2.32
CA ASP A 204 -2.61 1.66 3.25
C ASP A 204 -2.24 2.92 4.03
N SER A 205 -2.73 4.09 3.62
CA SER A 205 -2.59 5.29 4.43
C SER A 205 -3.48 5.28 5.68
N GLY A 206 -4.62 4.56 5.65
CA GLY A 206 -5.66 4.64 6.67
C GLY A 206 -6.34 6.01 6.77
N LEU A 207 -6.20 6.86 5.74
CA LEU A 207 -6.68 8.24 5.70
C LEU A 207 -7.78 8.45 4.65
N GLU A 208 -8.25 7.41 3.97
CA GLU A 208 -9.20 7.48 2.85
C GLU A 208 -10.56 8.12 3.20
N ASP A 209 -10.97 8.05 4.47
CA ASP A 209 -12.22 8.63 4.93
C ASP A 209 -12.09 10.08 5.41
N ILE A 210 -10.88 10.52 5.77
CA ILE A 210 -10.63 11.82 6.42
C ILE A 210 -9.77 12.78 5.60
N ALA A 211 -9.19 12.32 4.49
CA ALA A 211 -8.31 13.09 3.63
C ALA A 211 -8.60 12.82 2.14
N HIS A 212 -8.12 13.73 1.30
CA HIS A 212 -8.12 13.63 -0.16
C HIS A 212 -6.72 13.90 -0.71
N ILE A 213 -6.48 13.54 -1.97
CA ILE A 213 -5.22 13.90 -2.65
C ILE A 213 -5.19 15.42 -2.84
N TYR A 214 -4.09 16.04 -2.44
CA TYR A 214 -3.93 17.46 -2.66
C TYR A 214 -3.73 17.77 -4.16
N GLN A 215 -4.46 18.77 -4.64
CA GLN A 215 -4.42 19.24 -6.02
C GLN A 215 -4.16 20.75 -6.04
N ASP A 216 -3.26 21.19 -6.93
CA ASP A 216 -2.92 22.59 -7.16
C ASP A 216 -3.22 22.95 -8.61
N GLY A 217 -4.38 23.54 -8.88
CA GLY A 217 -4.85 23.75 -10.25
C GLY A 217 -5.06 22.43 -11.00
N SER A 218 -4.31 22.20 -12.09
CA SER A 218 -4.30 20.93 -12.83
C SER A 218 -3.43 19.86 -12.19
N ASP A 219 -2.51 20.24 -11.29
CA ASP A 219 -1.43 19.38 -10.86
C ASP A 219 -1.84 18.59 -9.63
N LYS A 220 -1.96 17.28 -9.81
CA LYS A 220 -2.34 16.34 -8.74
C LYS A 220 -1.08 15.81 -8.08
N TYR A 221 -0.96 15.96 -6.76
CA TYR A 221 0.22 15.51 -6.01
C TYR A 221 0.12 14.01 -5.68
N THR A 222 0.10 13.20 -6.73
CA THR A 222 0.11 11.74 -6.67
C THR A 222 0.92 11.21 -7.84
N VAL A 223 1.76 10.20 -7.58
CA VAL A 223 2.53 9.54 -8.63
C VAL A 223 2.81 8.10 -8.25
N VAL A 224 2.77 7.22 -9.24
CA VAL A 224 3.24 5.84 -9.13
C VAL A 224 4.46 5.71 -10.01
N LEU A 225 5.57 5.25 -9.44
CA LEU A 225 6.84 5.08 -10.12
C LEU A 225 7.16 3.59 -10.25
N GLY A 226 7.74 3.20 -11.38
CA GLY A 226 8.23 1.86 -11.65
C GLY A 226 9.74 1.86 -11.95
N ARG A 227 10.43 0.78 -11.62
CA ARG A 227 11.78 0.48 -12.11
C ARG A 227 11.96 -1.03 -12.24
N THR A 228 12.34 -1.44 -13.44
CA THR A 228 12.78 -2.80 -13.72
C THR A 228 14.24 -2.79 -14.17
N ASP A 229 15.02 -3.68 -13.56
CA ASP A 229 16.44 -3.87 -13.80
C ASP A 229 16.72 -5.37 -13.73
N ILE A 230 16.76 -5.99 -14.91
CA ILE A 230 16.90 -7.43 -15.11
C ILE A 230 18.25 -7.92 -14.59
N GLN A 231 19.32 -7.14 -14.80
CA GLN A 231 20.67 -7.50 -14.33
C GLN A 231 20.71 -7.62 -12.81
N THR A 232 20.13 -6.65 -12.10
CA THR A 232 20.09 -6.66 -10.64
C THR A 232 18.83 -7.34 -10.08
N LYS A 233 18.00 -7.94 -10.95
CA LYS A 233 16.80 -8.71 -10.57
C LYS A 233 15.74 -7.90 -9.83
N LYS A 234 15.75 -6.57 -10.03
CA LYS A 234 14.85 -5.63 -9.36
C LYS A 234 13.66 -5.34 -10.25
N ASN A 235 12.47 -5.49 -9.68
CA ASN A 235 11.21 -5.09 -10.30
C ASN A 235 10.39 -4.39 -9.21
N SER A 236 10.55 -3.08 -9.10
CA SER A 236 10.14 -2.29 -7.94
C SER A 236 9.15 -1.21 -8.30
N TYR A 237 8.19 -0.96 -7.43
CA TYR A 237 7.29 0.19 -7.50
C TYR A 237 7.51 1.14 -6.33
N TYR A 238 7.09 2.39 -6.53
CA TYR A 238 7.06 3.41 -5.49
C TYR A 238 5.87 4.34 -5.72
N LYS A 239 4.91 4.32 -4.80
CA LYS A 239 3.77 5.24 -4.79
C LYS A 239 4.05 6.38 -3.82
N LEU A 240 3.73 7.59 -4.25
CA LEU A 240 3.90 8.81 -3.47
C LEU A 240 2.62 9.66 -3.60
N GLN A 241 2.02 10.03 -2.47
CA GLN A 241 0.81 10.86 -2.41
C GLN A 241 0.97 11.97 -1.38
N LEU A 242 0.56 13.19 -1.72
CA LEU A 242 0.34 14.27 -0.76
C LEU A 242 -1.16 14.31 -0.43
N LEU A 243 -1.49 14.13 0.84
CA LEU A 243 -2.86 14.06 1.33
C LEU A 243 -3.18 15.31 2.15
N ALA A 244 -4.35 15.91 1.92
CA ALA A 244 -4.88 17.03 2.69
C ALA A 244 -6.14 16.60 3.45
N GLY A 245 -6.27 17.01 4.71
CA GLY A 245 -7.45 16.68 5.51
C GLY A 245 -8.70 17.38 5.00
N ASP A 246 -9.83 16.67 4.97
CA ASP A 246 -11.10 17.20 4.46
C ASP A 246 -11.62 18.37 5.32
N ASN A 247 -11.54 18.21 6.64
CA ASN A 247 -12.12 19.13 7.63
C ASN A 247 -11.06 19.75 8.55
N MET A 248 -9.77 19.56 8.25
CA MET A 248 -8.67 20.00 9.10
C MET A 248 -7.53 20.57 8.25
N ASN A 249 -6.85 21.59 8.77
CA ASN A 249 -5.62 22.09 8.17
C ASN A 249 -4.43 21.18 8.53
N LYS A 250 -4.54 19.89 8.16
CA LYS A 250 -3.53 18.86 8.37
C LYS A 250 -3.15 18.26 7.01
N TYR A 251 -1.87 17.95 6.88
CA TYR A 251 -1.30 17.40 5.65
C TYR A 251 -0.47 16.18 5.98
N TRP A 252 -0.47 15.22 5.05
CA TRP A 252 0.33 14.02 5.14
C TRP A 252 1.06 13.77 3.83
N VAL A 253 2.24 13.17 3.92
CA VAL A 253 2.92 12.56 2.78
C VAL A 253 2.90 11.05 2.99
N PHE A 254 2.21 10.35 2.09
CA PHE A 254 2.12 8.91 2.08
C PHE A 254 3.08 8.32 1.04
N ARG A 255 3.74 7.23 1.42
CA ARG A 255 4.68 6.49 0.59
C ARG A 255 4.40 5.00 0.70
N SER A 256 4.45 4.29 -0.41
CA SER A 256 4.40 2.82 -0.45
C SER A 256 5.42 2.32 -1.46
N TRP A 257 6.19 1.30 -1.11
CA TRP A 257 7.22 0.74 -1.99
C TRP A 257 7.33 -0.76 -1.84
N GLY A 258 7.77 -1.45 -2.89
CA GLY A 258 7.90 -2.89 -2.84
C GLY A 258 8.22 -3.53 -4.18
N ARG A 259 8.19 -4.87 -4.21
CA ARG A 259 8.33 -5.65 -5.45
C ARG A 259 6.97 -5.74 -6.14
N ILE A 260 6.93 -5.36 -7.42
CA ILE A 260 5.73 -5.40 -8.25
C ILE A 260 5.16 -6.82 -8.26
N GLY A 261 3.86 -6.96 -7.98
CA GLY A 261 3.16 -8.24 -8.04
C GLY A 261 3.22 -9.11 -6.78
N THR A 262 3.83 -8.62 -5.71
CA THR A 262 3.96 -9.37 -4.45
C THR A 262 3.43 -8.57 -3.26
N THR A 263 3.29 -9.23 -2.12
CA THR A 263 3.05 -8.58 -0.82
C THR A 263 4.35 -8.09 -0.17
N ILE A 264 5.49 -8.17 -0.88
CA ILE A 264 6.78 -7.72 -0.38
C ILE A 264 6.86 -6.21 -0.60
N GLY A 265 6.80 -5.46 0.48
CA GLY A 265 6.83 -4.01 0.48
C GLY A 265 6.55 -3.45 1.85
N ASP A 266 6.62 -2.14 1.95
CA ASP A 266 6.28 -1.39 3.14
C ASP A 266 5.67 -0.05 2.76
N HIS A 267 5.08 0.62 3.73
CA HIS A 267 4.47 1.93 3.57
C HIS A 267 4.79 2.83 4.75
N LYS A 268 4.70 4.14 4.52
CA LYS A 268 4.93 5.15 5.55
C LYS A 268 4.05 6.36 5.33
N VAL A 269 3.34 6.73 6.38
CA VAL A 269 2.58 7.98 6.49
C VAL A 269 3.37 8.94 7.37
N GLU A 270 3.65 10.14 6.88
CA GLU A 270 4.27 11.21 7.66
C GLU A 270 3.34 12.41 7.76
N THR A 271 3.15 12.91 8.98
CA THR A 271 2.36 14.12 9.23
C THR A 271 3.23 15.35 9.02
N MET A 272 2.68 16.38 8.38
CA MET A 272 3.37 17.62 8.04
C MET A 272 2.72 18.83 8.72
N ASP A 273 3.55 19.76 9.19
CA ASP A 273 3.09 20.94 9.93
C ASP A 273 2.37 21.98 9.04
N SER A 274 2.68 21.99 7.74
CA SER A 274 2.13 22.95 6.79
C SER A 274 2.15 22.42 5.36
N LEU A 275 1.27 22.95 4.52
CA LEU A 275 1.20 22.61 3.10
C LEU A 275 2.53 22.83 2.38
N ASN A 276 3.21 23.95 2.64
CA ASN A 276 4.49 24.26 2.00
C ASN A 276 5.57 23.24 2.36
N ARG A 277 5.61 22.79 3.62
CA ARG A 277 6.51 21.71 4.03
C ARG A 277 6.14 20.39 3.37
N ALA A 278 4.85 20.07 3.28
CA ALA A 278 4.37 18.86 2.61
C ALA A 278 4.76 18.85 1.12
N LYS A 279 4.53 19.95 0.40
CA LYS A 279 4.92 20.11 -1.02
C LYS A 279 6.42 19.96 -1.23
N ALA A 280 7.22 20.65 -0.41
CA ALA A 280 8.68 20.57 -0.49
C ALA A 280 9.17 19.13 -0.23
N HIS A 281 8.65 18.49 0.81
CA HIS A 281 9.02 17.12 1.15
C HIS A 281 8.63 16.11 0.05
N PHE A 282 7.41 16.23 -0.50
CA PHE A 282 6.97 15.45 -1.65
C PHE A 282 7.91 15.64 -2.84
N ALA A 283 8.23 16.88 -3.20
CA ALA A 283 9.12 17.19 -4.32
C ALA A 283 10.54 16.64 -4.11
N THR A 284 11.09 16.71 -2.89
CA THR A 284 12.39 16.13 -2.54
C THR A 284 12.40 14.61 -2.74
N ILE A 285 11.36 13.90 -2.29
CA ILE A 285 11.27 12.44 -2.49
C ILE A 285 11.15 12.11 -3.98
N TYR A 286 10.31 12.87 -4.70
CA TYR A 286 10.13 12.68 -6.13
C TYR A 286 11.46 12.84 -6.89
N GLU A 287 12.21 13.90 -6.59
CA GLU A 287 13.52 14.16 -7.18
C GLU A 287 14.55 13.09 -6.79
N GLU A 288 14.54 12.63 -5.53
CA GLU A 288 15.38 11.51 -5.10
C GLU A 288 15.06 10.22 -5.90
N LYS A 289 13.79 9.92 -6.17
CA LYS A 289 13.43 8.69 -6.88
C LYS A 289 13.60 8.78 -8.38
N THR A 290 13.40 9.95 -8.98
CA THR A 290 13.34 10.12 -10.44
C THR A 290 14.52 10.88 -11.03
N GLY A 291 15.22 11.68 -10.25
CA GLY A 291 16.21 12.66 -10.72
C GLY A 291 15.59 13.90 -11.40
N ASN A 292 14.28 14.09 -11.31
CA ASN A 292 13.56 15.20 -11.94
C ASN A 292 12.87 16.07 -10.89
N ASN A 293 12.77 17.38 -11.14
CA ASN A 293 12.05 18.30 -10.26
C ASN A 293 10.53 18.15 -10.45
N TRP A 294 9.77 18.07 -9.36
CA TRP A 294 8.31 17.97 -9.42
C TRP A 294 7.65 19.12 -10.18
N SER A 295 8.17 20.34 -10.06
CA SER A 295 7.60 21.54 -10.73
C SER A 295 7.65 21.45 -12.26
N ASN A 296 8.50 20.56 -12.81
CA ASN A 296 8.66 20.32 -14.24
C ASN A 296 8.34 18.86 -14.61
N HIS A 297 7.49 18.18 -13.83
CA HIS A 297 7.16 16.77 -14.03
C HIS A 297 6.52 16.49 -15.40
N ASN A 298 5.87 17.48 -16.02
CA ASN A 298 5.31 17.39 -17.37
C ASN A 298 6.39 17.23 -18.46
N ASN A 299 7.64 17.66 -18.19
CA ASN A 299 8.79 17.51 -19.10
C ASN A 299 9.77 16.47 -18.55
N PHE A 300 9.25 15.29 -18.21
CA PHE A 300 10.02 14.24 -17.58
C PHE A 300 11.16 13.72 -18.48
N VAL A 301 12.38 13.63 -17.94
CA VAL A 301 13.53 13.03 -18.62
C VAL A 301 13.97 11.77 -17.86
N LYS A 302 14.03 10.63 -18.55
CA LYS A 302 14.48 9.37 -17.95
C LYS A 302 15.95 9.48 -17.53
N VAL A 303 16.22 9.36 -16.23
CA VAL A 303 17.58 9.25 -15.69
C VAL A 303 17.97 7.78 -15.51
N PRO A 304 19.17 7.35 -15.96
CA PRO A 304 19.69 6.01 -15.70
C PRO A 304 19.70 5.66 -14.21
N GLY A 305 19.28 4.44 -13.85
CA GLY A 305 19.23 3.98 -12.47
C GLY A 305 18.15 4.63 -11.58
N ARG A 306 17.35 5.57 -12.08
CA ARG A 306 16.22 6.16 -11.35
C ARG A 306 14.89 5.51 -11.76
N MET A 307 13.81 5.80 -11.04
CA MET A 307 12.48 5.29 -11.37
C MET A 307 11.80 6.13 -12.47
N TYR A 308 10.74 5.59 -13.08
CA TYR A 308 9.96 6.23 -14.14
C TYR A 308 8.48 6.35 -13.72
N PRO A 309 7.80 7.49 -13.95
CA PRO A 309 6.36 7.63 -13.72
C PRO A 309 5.55 6.68 -14.59
N VAL A 310 4.68 5.89 -13.97
CA VAL A 310 3.76 4.99 -14.68
C VAL A 310 2.38 5.62 -14.65
N ASP A 311 1.77 5.76 -15.82
CA ASP A 311 0.39 6.20 -15.94
C ASP A 311 -0.54 5.13 -15.35
N VAL A 312 -1.16 5.47 -14.22
CA VAL A 312 -2.18 4.64 -13.58
C VAL A 312 -3.50 5.38 -13.72
N ASP A 313 -4.36 4.89 -14.61
CA ASP A 313 -5.74 5.36 -14.73
C ASP A 313 -6.46 5.07 -13.42
N HIS A 314 -6.58 6.09 -12.58
CA HIS A 314 -7.31 6.05 -11.32
C HIS A 314 -8.82 6.34 -11.50
N GLY A 315 -9.36 6.15 -12.71
CA GLY A 315 -10.79 6.20 -12.99
C GLY A 315 -11.39 7.59 -13.21
N ASP A 316 -10.63 8.56 -13.73
CA ASP A 316 -11.21 9.83 -14.18
C ASP A 316 -11.75 9.70 -15.62
N GLU A 317 -13.07 9.82 -15.76
CA GLU A 317 -13.83 9.76 -17.02
C GLU A 317 -13.69 11.06 -17.84
N THR A 318 -12.51 11.38 -18.36
CA THR A 318 -12.39 12.45 -19.39
C THR A 318 -11.89 11.88 -20.71
N ASP A 319 -12.84 11.47 -21.55
CA ASP A 319 -12.63 10.99 -22.92
C ASP A 319 -12.20 12.13 -23.86
N GLN A 320 -10.90 12.20 -24.17
CA GLN A 320 -10.42 12.95 -25.34
C GLN A 320 -10.10 11.98 -26.49
N LYS A 321 -10.71 12.21 -27.66
CA LYS A 321 -10.53 11.40 -28.88
C LYS A 321 -9.35 11.94 -29.71
N PHE A 322 -8.46 11.05 -30.14
CA PHE A 322 -7.43 11.32 -31.16
C PHE A 322 -7.25 10.09 -32.08
N ASP A 323 -6.91 10.35 -33.34
CA ASP A 323 -6.89 9.38 -34.45
C ASP A 323 -5.64 8.50 -34.49
N ILE A 324 -5.81 7.28 -35.02
CA ILE A 324 -4.81 6.21 -35.11
C ILE A 324 -3.89 6.46 -36.31
N VAL A 325 -2.56 6.51 -36.09
CA VAL A 325 -1.57 6.39 -37.18
C VAL A 325 -0.79 5.10 -36.97
N GLU A 326 -0.86 4.19 -37.96
CA GLU A 326 -0.06 2.97 -37.98
C GLU A 326 1.39 3.30 -38.36
N SER A 327 2.34 3.02 -37.47
CA SER A 327 3.77 3.11 -37.75
C SER A 327 4.49 1.78 -37.54
N GLU A 328 5.27 1.38 -38.54
CA GLU A 328 6.01 0.12 -38.61
C GLU A 328 7.13 0.06 -37.55
N SER A 329 7.15 -1.01 -36.75
CA SER A 329 8.16 -1.22 -35.70
C SER A 329 9.48 -1.71 -36.27
N LYS A 330 10.56 -0.93 -36.13
CA LYS A 330 11.92 -1.36 -36.52
C LYS A 330 12.56 -2.41 -35.57
N LEU A 331 11.86 -2.89 -34.52
CA LEU A 331 12.35 -3.98 -33.64
C LEU A 331 12.74 -5.23 -34.42
N PHE A 332 12.09 -5.43 -35.57
CA PHE A 332 12.38 -6.53 -36.50
C PHE A 332 13.76 -6.41 -37.17
N ALA A 333 14.32 -5.20 -37.29
CA ALA A 333 15.61 -4.98 -37.95
C ALA A 333 16.81 -5.42 -37.08
N THR A 334 16.69 -5.33 -35.75
CA THR A 334 17.72 -5.74 -34.76
C THR A 334 17.75 -7.25 -34.47
N TYR A 335 16.72 -8.00 -34.87
CA TYR A 335 16.66 -9.46 -34.69
C TYR A 335 17.75 -10.18 -35.50
N ASN A 336 18.19 -9.59 -36.60
CA ASN A 336 19.13 -10.24 -37.51
C ASN A 336 20.58 -10.23 -37.01
N ASN A 337 20.92 -9.46 -35.96
CA ASN A 337 22.19 -9.57 -35.22
C ASN A 337 22.10 -8.82 -33.86
N PRO A 338 21.53 -9.43 -32.80
CA PRO A 338 21.17 -8.69 -31.59
C PRO A 338 22.40 -8.47 -30.70
N ASP A 339 22.80 -7.21 -30.55
CA ASP A 339 23.61 -6.79 -29.40
C ASP A 339 22.83 -7.11 -28.12
N GLU A 340 23.37 -8.01 -27.29
CA GLU A 340 22.75 -8.45 -26.04
C GLU A 340 22.52 -7.28 -25.08
N ALA A 341 23.36 -6.24 -25.13
CA ALA A 341 23.18 -5.03 -24.34
C ALA A 341 21.93 -4.25 -24.78
N LEU A 342 21.64 -4.21 -26.08
CA LEU A 342 20.49 -3.52 -26.63
C LEU A 342 19.18 -4.26 -26.29
N LEU A 343 19.16 -5.59 -26.39
CA LEU A 343 18.00 -6.40 -25.98
C LEU A 343 17.70 -6.26 -24.49
N LEU A 344 18.75 -6.23 -23.67
CA LEU A 344 18.63 -6.05 -22.24
C LEU A 344 18.07 -4.66 -21.88
N ASP A 345 18.59 -3.59 -22.49
CA ASP A 345 18.06 -2.23 -22.31
C ASP A 345 16.60 -2.14 -22.78
N ALA A 346 16.28 -2.73 -23.92
CA ALA A 346 14.92 -2.77 -24.44
C ALA A 346 13.95 -3.49 -23.49
N SER A 347 14.38 -4.62 -22.93
CA SER A 347 13.61 -5.40 -21.96
C SER A 347 13.40 -4.62 -20.65
N ASN A 348 14.44 -3.98 -20.12
CA ASN A 348 14.37 -3.15 -18.92
C ASN A 348 13.37 -2.00 -19.08
N ARG A 349 13.43 -1.29 -20.21
CA ARG A 349 12.50 -0.22 -20.54
C ARG A 349 11.08 -0.77 -20.63
N PHE A 350 10.85 -1.84 -21.40
CA PHE A 350 9.52 -2.43 -21.56
C PHE A 350 8.84 -2.75 -20.23
N TYR A 351 9.52 -3.48 -19.33
CA TYR A 351 8.95 -3.83 -18.02
C TYR A 351 8.87 -2.65 -17.04
N THR A 352 9.62 -1.57 -17.27
CA THR A 352 9.50 -0.33 -16.48
C THR A 352 8.27 0.46 -16.90
N PHE A 353 8.00 0.55 -18.21
CA PHE A 353 6.85 1.25 -18.77
C PHE A 353 5.54 0.49 -18.56
N ILE A 354 5.58 -0.83 -18.67
CA ILE A 354 4.43 -1.70 -18.47
C ILE A 354 4.78 -2.60 -17.27
N PRO A 355 4.31 -2.27 -16.06
CA PRO A 355 4.59 -3.10 -14.89
C PRO A 355 4.00 -4.50 -15.06
N HIS A 356 4.86 -5.51 -14.93
CA HIS A 356 4.48 -6.92 -14.97
C HIS A 356 4.76 -7.56 -13.60
N SER A 357 3.88 -8.49 -13.21
CA SER A 357 4.08 -9.31 -12.02
C SER A 357 4.76 -10.62 -12.40
N PHE A 358 6.00 -10.80 -11.92
CA PHE A 358 6.73 -12.06 -12.01
C PHE A 358 6.76 -12.80 -10.65
N GLY A 359 6.00 -12.32 -9.66
CA GLY A 359 6.09 -12.84 -8.30
C GLY A 359 7.50 -12.68 -7.74
N ILE A 360 8.11 -13.79 -7.31
CA ILE A 360 9.49 -13.82 -6.80
C ILE A 360 10.50 -14.00 -7.94
N GLU A 361 10.06 -14.48 -9.11
CA GLU A 361 10.91 -14.75 -10.25
C GLU A 361 11.41 -13.47 -10.94
N ASP A 362 12.54 -13.59 -11.64
CA ASP A 362 13.19 -12.48 -12.31
C ASP A 362 12.51 -12.17 -13.66
N PRO A 363 12.39 -10.89 -14.04
CA PRO A 363 11.88 -10.54 -15.36
C PRO A 363 12.78 -11.11 -16.47
N PRO A 364 12.24 -11.87 -17.44
CA PRO A 364 13.03 -12.51 -18.49
C PRO A 364 13.42 -11.52 -19.59
N ILE A 365 14.59 -11.70 -20.21
CA ILE A 365 15.00 -10.90 -21.39
C ILE A 365 14.10 -11.26 -22.58
N LEU A 366 13.64 -10.24 -23.29
CA LEU A 366 12.81 -10.37 -24.48
C LEU A 366 13.67 -10.84 -25.67
N ARG A 367 13.84 -12.16 -25.84
CA ARG A 367 14.66 -12.75 -26.92
C ARG A 367 13.86 -13.26 -28.12
N ASP A 368 12.65 -13.79 -27.90
CA ASP A 368 11.88 -14.48 -28.94
C ASP A 368 10.77 -13.62 -29.57
N GLU A 369 10.56 -13.81 -30.89
CA GLU A 369 9.54 -13.15 -31.71
C GLU A 369 8.11 -13.33 -31.15
N GLU A 370 7.86 -14.42 -30.42
CA GLU A 370 6.58 -14.69 -29.76
C GLU A 370 6.29 -13.73 -28.61
N VAL A 371 7.31 -13.25 -27.88
CA VAL A 371 7.12 -12.28 -26.78
C VAL A 371 6.86 -10.88 -27.33
N ILE A 372 7.46 -10.55 -28.48
CA ILE A 372 7.13 -9.33 -29.25
C ILE A 372 5.70 -9.41 -29.80
N LYS A 373 5.25 -10.60 -30.25
CA LYS A 373 3.84 -10.86 -30.61
C LYS A 373 2.92 -10.82 -29.39
N VAL A 374 3.34 -11.20 -28.18
CA VAL A 374 2.57 -10.96 -26.94
C VAL A 374 2.45 -9.47 -26.63
N GLY A 375 3.49 -8.67 -26.90
CA GLY A 375 3.39 -7.21 -26.93
C GLY A 375 2.33 -6.70 -27.93
N LYS A 376 2.24 -7.30 -29.13
CA LYS A 376 1.14 -7.06 -30.08
C LYS A 376 -0.21 -7.60 -29.58
N ARG A 377 -0.25 -8.72 -28.85
CA ARG A 377 -1.47 -9.34 -28.31
C ARG A 377 -2.02 -8.58 -27.10
N LEU A 378 -1.17 -7.87 -26.36
CA LEU A 378 -1.58 -6.88 -25.36
C LEU A 378 -2.36 -5.71 -25.98
N LYS A 379 -2.20 -5.41 -27.28
CA LYS A 379 -3.11 -4.50 -28.01
C LYS A 379 -4.52 -5.08 -28.19
N PHE A 380 -4.68 -6.40 -28.19
CA PHE A 380 -5.96 -7.08 -28.38
C PHE A 380 -6.70 -7.42 -27.08
N MET A 381 -5.98 -7.56 -25.95
CA MET A 381 -6.56 -8.07 -24.70
C MET A 381 -6.97 -7.03 -23.65
N ASN A 382 -6.98 -5.73 -23.97
CA ASN A 382 -7.58 -4.75 -23.05
C ASN A 382 -8.58 -3.84 -23.75
N HIS A 383 -9.85 -4.21 -23.58
CA HIS A 383 -11.04 -3.37 -23.61
C HIS A 383 -11.03 -2.29 -22.49
N TYR A 384 -9.86 -1.71 -22.18
CA TYR A 384 -9.69 -0.72 -21.11
C TYR A 384 -8.68 0.35 -21.55
N GLY A 385 -9.20 1.55 -21.83
CA GLY A 385 -8.47 2.83 -21.75
C GLY A 385 -7.48 3.15 -22.88
N ARG A 386 -7.77 4.22 -23.64
CA ARG A 386 -6.93 4.75 -24.75
C ARG A 386 -5.59 5.37 -24.31
N ALA A 387 -5.32 5.51 -23.00
CA ALA A 387 -4.08 6.08 -22.48
C ALA A 387 -2.81 5.29 -22.88
N LYS A 388 -2.93 3.97 -23.11
CA LYS A 388 -1.80 3.11 -23.49
C LYS A 388 -1.34 3.19 -24.95
N LEU A 389 -2.08 3.87 -25.83
CA LEU A 389 -1.65 4.10 -27.23
C LEU A 389 -0.50 5.10 -27.33
N ARG A 390 -0.52 6.18 -26.52
CA ARG A 390 0.58 7.14 -26.42
C ARG A 390 1.87 6.50 -25.90
N LEU A 391 1.75 5.55 -24.97
CA LEU A 391 2.89 4.78 -24.46
C LEU A 391 3.56 3.95 -25.57
N TRP A 392 2.81 3.44 -26.55
CA TRP A 392 3.38 2.70 -27.69
C TRP A 392 4.04 3.63 -28.71
N GLU A 393 3.42 4.77 -29.04
CA GLU A 393 4.02 5.79 -29.91
C GLU A 393 5.26 6.43 -29.28
N TYR A 394 5.24 6.67 -27.96
CA TYR A 394 6.40 7.12 -27.20
C TYR A 394 7.46 6.01 -27.13
N PHE A 395 7.07 4.74 -26.93
CA PHE A 395 8.00 3.61 -27.02
C PHE A 395 8.61 3.47 -28.42
N GLN A 396 7.88 3.81 -29.49
CA GLN A 396 8.50 3.91 -30.81
C GLN A 396 9.43 5.13 -30.92
N ASN A 397 9.00 6.34 -30.54
CA ASN A 397 9.83 7.53 -30.67
C ASN A 397 11.10 7.51 -29.79
N LEU A 398 11.03 6.97 -28.57
CA LEU A 398 12.17 6.89 -27.63
C LEU A 398 13.19 5.80 -27.98
N PHE A 399 12.79 4.82 -28.79
CA PHE A 399 13.68 3.76 -29.29
C PHE A 399 14.21 4.05 -30.70
N TRP A 400 13.62 4.99 -31.45
CA TRP A 400 13.93 5.21 -32.86
C TRP A 400 14.48 6.60 -33.21
N ASN A 401 14.67 7.51 -32.24
CA ASN A 401 15.36 8.80 -32.43
C ASN A 401 16.55 8.98 -31.46
N ILE A 402 17.56 8.13 -31.61
CA ILE A 402 18.94 8.49 -31.27
C ILE A 402 19.67 8.50 -32.62
N PRO A 403 20.38 9.59 -32.99
CA PRO A 403 20.98 9.75 -34.31
C PRO A 403 21.95 8.64 -34.69
#